data_AF-A0LBB4-F1
#
_entry.id   AF-A0LBB4-F1
#
_cell.length_a   1.000
_cell.length_b   1.000
_cell.length_c   1.000
_cell.angle_alpha   90.00
_cell.angle_beta   90.00
_cell.angle_gamma   90.00
#
_symmetry.space_group_name_H-M   'P 1'
#
loop_
_entity.id
_entity.type
_entity.pdbx_description
1 polymer ?
#
loop_
_entity_poly.entity_id
_entity_poly.type
_entity_poly.pdbx_seq_one_letter_code
_entity_poly.pdbx_strand_id
1 'polypeptide(L)' 'MNGGPNQPRSPLARFQGSQVDVDEQKRNGWNRHGILVVSHDDNRLSWPERELVKQLGDRLYGQNRRKGMCHA' A
#
# COMPACT_ATOMS: atom_id res chain seq x y z
N MET A 1 17.76 -30.56 -23.37
CA MET A 1 16.40 -30.75 -22.84
C MET A 1 15.99 -29.45 -22.17
N ASN A 2 15.45 -28.48 -22.92
CA ASN A 2 15.15 -27.15 -22.38
C ASN A 2 13.65 -27.05 -22.10
N GLY A 3 13.24 -27.40 -20.87
CA GLY A 3 11.89 -27.16 -20.39
C GLY A 3 11.71 -25.67 -20.11
N GLY A 4 11.07 -24.96 -21.03
CA GLY A 4 10.63 -23.58 -20.80
C GLY A 4 9.63 -23.50 -19.64
N PRO A 5 9.40 -22.30 -19.07
CA PRO A 5 8.55 -22.12 -17.90
C PRO A 5 7.16 -22.73 -18.16
N ASN A 6 6.76 -23.65 -17.28
CA ASN A 6 5.52 -24.40 -17.37
C ASN A 6 4.35 -23.42 -17.33
N GLN A 7 3.71 -23.17 -18.49
CA GLN A 7 2.59 -22.24 -18.57
C GLN A 7 1.45 -22.75 -17.67
N PRO A 8 0.90 -21.90 -16.78
CA PRO A 8 -0.15 -22.31 -15.86
C PRO A 8 -1.37 -22.84 -16.65
N ARG A 9 -1.75 -24.09 -16.39
CA ARG A 9 -2.80 -24.85 -17.11
C ARG A 9 -4.24 -24.41 -16.81
N SER A 10 -4.45 -23.32 -16.07
CA SER A 10 -5.77 -22.89 -15.63
C SER A 10 -6.39 -21.87 -16.59
N PRO A 11 -7.69 -21.99 -16.95
CA PRO A 11 -8.43 -20.93 -17.65
C PRO A 11 -8.40 -19.59 -16.90
N LEU A 12 -8.17 -19.61 -15.58
CA LEU A 12 -8.06 -18.42 -14.74
C LEU A 12 -6.69 -17.73 -14.82
N ALA A 13 -5.66 -18.41 -15.33
CA ALA A 13 -4.31 -17.85 -15.37
C ALA A 13 -4.20 -16.62 -16.28
N ARG A 14 -5.02 -16.55 -17.34
CA ARG A 14 -5.10 -15.36 -18.22
C ARG A 14 -5.69 -14.12 -17.54
N PHE A 15 -6.34 -14.30 -16.40
CA PHE A 15 -6.89 -13.22 -15.57
C PHE A 15 -5.98 -12.87 -14.40
N GLN A 16 -4.88 -13.61 -14.19
CA GLN A 16 -3.84 -13.16 -13.27
C GLN A 16 -3.22 -11.90 -13.89
N GLY A 17 -3.49 -10.76 -13.24
CA GLY A 17 -2.92 -9.49 -13.66
C GLY A 17 -1.41 -9.62 -13.77
N SER A 18 -0.85 -9.03 -14.82
CA SER A 18 0.60 -8.89 -14.98
C SER A 18 1.20 -8.34 -13.69
N GLN A 19 2.38 -8.83 -13.30
CA GLN A 19 3.15 -8.23 -12.20
C GLN A 19 3.31 -6.74 -12.51
N VAL A 20 2.61 -5.89 -11.76
CA VAL A 20 2.71 -4.44 -11.96
C VAL A 20 4.01 -4.00 -11.33
N ASP A 21 4.76 -3.16 -12.04
CA ASP A 21 5.93 -2.50 -11.46
C ASP A 21 5.46 -1.62 -10.29
N VAL A 22 5.82 -2.05 -9.08
CA VAL A 22 5.40 -1.41 -7.83
C VAL A 22 5.96 0.01 -7.71
N ASP A 23 7.15 0.26 -8.26
CA ASP A 23 7.75 1.60 -8.22
C ASP A 23 7.08 2.54 -9.22
N GLU A 24 6.72 2.04 -10.40
CA GLU A 24 5.92 2.80 -11.37
C GLU A 24 4.54 3.14 -10.80
N GLN A 25 3.88 2.17 -10.14
CA GLN A 25 2.57 2.37 -9.52
C GLN A 25 2.60 3.40 -8.39
N LYS A 26 3.62 3.37 -7.53
CA LYS A 26 3.82 4.39 -6.48
C LYS A 26 4.05 5.77 -7.08
N ARG A 27 4.87 5.88 -8.12
CA ARG A 27 5.14 7.16 -8.81
C ARG A 27 3.90 7.71 -9.50
N ASN A 28 3.12 6.85 -10.14
CA ASN A 28 1.85 7.21 -10.77
C ASN A 28 0.81 7.65 -9.73
N GLY A 29 0.69 6.90 -8.62
CA GLY A 29 -0.17 7.25 -7.49
C GLY A 29 0.14 8.63 -6.94
N TRP A 30 1.42 8.95 -6.79
CA TRP A 30 1.86 10.28 -6.36
C TRP A 30 1.53 11.35 -7.40
N ASN A 31 1.98 11.18 -8.64
CA ASN A 31 1.87 12.20 -9.68
C ASN A 31 0.43 12.49 -10.11
N ARG A 32 -0.45 11.48 -10.14
CA ARG A 32 -1.81 11.61 -10.69
C ARG A 32 -2.88 11.73 -9.63
N HIS A 33 -2.64 11.18 -8.43
CA HIS A 33 -3.67 11.08 -7.39
C HIS A 33 -3.22 11.66 -6.05
N GLY A 34 -1.95 12.08 -5.90
CA GLY A 34 -1.40 12.56 -4.63
C GLY A 34 -1.31 11.47 -3.57
N ILE A 35 -1.28 10.20 -3.96
CA ILE A 35 -1.26 9.05 -3.05
C ILE A 35 0.18 8.59 -2.87
N LEU A 36 0.68 8.64 -1.62
CA LEU A 36 1.98 8.10 -1.24
C LEU A 36 1.80 6.93 -0.29
N VAL A 37 2.36 5.76 -0.65
CA VAL A 37 2.45 4.60 0.24
C VAL A 37 3.86 4.55 0.80
N VAL A 38 4.00 4.91 2.07
CA VAL A 38 5.28 4.95 2.79
C VAL A 38 5.16 4.22 4.13
N SER A 39 6.20 3.51 4.53
CA SER A 39 6.30 2.89 5.85
C SER A 39 6.71 3.95 6.88
N HIS A 40 6.14 3.92 8.09
CA HIS A 40 6.57 4.85 9.15
C HIS A 40 8.03 4.63 9.59
N ASP A 41 8.60 3.43 9.35
CA ASP A 41 9.99 3.09 9.68
C ASP A 41 10.95 3.24 8.50
N ASP A 42 10.53 3.90 7.41
CA ASP A 42 11.39 4.08 6.23
C ASP A 42 12.68 4.87 6.58
N ASN A 43 13.84 4.28 6.25
CA ASN A 43 15.17 4.87 6.47
C ASN A 43 15.45 6.14 5.67
N ARG A 44 14.63 6.44 4.66
CA ARG A 44 14.69 7.67 3.89
C ARG A 44 14.00 8.84 4.59
N LEU A 45 13.13 8.57 5.57
CA LEU A 45 12.47 9.57 6.38
C LEU A 45 13.31 9.92 7.60
N SER A 46 13.54 11.21 7.81
CA SER A 46 14.08 11.75 9.06
C SER A 46 13.13 11.51 10.22
N TRP A 47 13.65 11.58 11.45
CA TRP A 47 12.86 11.33 12.65
C TRP A 47 11.56 12.18 12.72
N PRO A 48 11.56 13.50 12.41
CA PRO A 48 10.32 14.28 12.38
C PRO A 48 9.31 13.80 11.32
N GLU A 49 9.78 13.38 10.15
CA GLU A 49 8.90 12.92 9.06
C GLU A 49 8.23 11.59 9.41
N ARG A 50 8.97 10.67 10.05
CA ARG A 50 8.42 9.41 10.56
C ARG A 50 7.31 9.64 11.59
N GLU A 51 7.55 10.56 12.51
CA GLU A 51 6.58 10.90 13.55
C GLU A 51 5.33 11.57 12.94
N LEU A 52 5.50 12.43 11.92
CA LEU A 52 4.37 13.00 11.18
C LEU A 52 3.53 11.90 10.49
N VAL A 53 4.17 10.96 9.79
CA VAL A 53 3.48 9.83 9.14
C VAL A 53 2.72 9.00 10.16
N LYS A 54 3.31 8.71 11.31
CA LYS A 54 2.68 7.98 12.41
C LYS A 54 1.46 8.72 12.96
N GLN A 55 1.59 10.02 13.26
CA GLN A 55 0.48 10.84 13.75
C GLN A 55 -0.67 10.94 12.74
N LEU A 56 -0.36 11.08 11.45
CA LEU A 56 -1.37 11.06 10.38
C LEU A 56 -2.04 9.69 10.30
N GLY A 57 -1.28 8.61 10.37
CA GLY A 57 -1.79 7.24 10.40
C GLY A 57 -2.72 7.01 11.59
N ASP A 58 -2.30 7.37 12.80
CA ASP A 58 -3.10 7.27 14.02
C ASP A 58 -4.35 8.15 13.98
N ARG A 59 -4.29 9.32 13.34
CA ARG A 59 -5.46 10.19 13.18
C ARG A 59 -6.48 9.63 12.18
N LEU A 60 -6.00 9.08 11.07
CA LEU A 60 -6.85 8.61 9.96
C LEU A 60 -7.39 7.19 10.20
N TYR A 61 -6.57 6.32 10.80
CA TYR A 61 -6.84 4.89 10.95
C TYR A 61 -6.70 4.40 12.40
N GLY A 62 -6.15 5.22 13.31
CA GLY A 62 -6.05 4.84 14.71
C GLY A 62 -7.44 4.59 15.26
N GLN A 63 -7.57 3.43 15.90
CA GLN A 63 -8.83 2.95 16.46
C GLN A 63 -9.46 4.06 17.27
N ASN A 64 -10.63 4.50 16.82
CA ASN A 64 -11.41 5.54 17.44
C ASN A 64 -11.80 5.10 18.87
N ARG A 65 -10.95 5.35 19.87
CA ARG A 65 -11.25 5.17 21.31
C ARG A 65 -12.26 6.22 21.81
N ARG A 66 -13.16 6.66 20.94
CA ARG A 66 -14.26 7.58 21.23
C ARG A 66 -15.51 6.93 20.65
N LYS A 67 -15.97 5.91 21.36
CA LYS A 67 -17.25 5.99 22.09
C LYS A 67 -18.41 5.99 21.10
N GLY A 68 -19.02 4.80 20.96
CA GLY A 68 -20.47 4.74 20.86
C GLY A 68 -21.03 5.58 22.01
N MET A 69 -21.39 6.82 21.70
CA MET A 69 -22.28 7.59 22.55
C MET A 69 -23.66 7.06 22.17
N CYS A 70 -24.04 5.99 22.86
CA CYS A 70 -25.43 5.61 23.03
C CYS A 70 -26.18 6.86 23.48
N HIS A 71 -26.94 7.46 22.57
CA HIS A 71 -28.01 8.38 22.94
C HIS A 71 -29.12 7.51 23.52
N ALA A 72 -29.32 7.63 24.84
CA ALA A 72 -30.52 7.21 25.54
C ALA A 72 -31.64 8.23 25.30
#